data_AF-A0A251UQI6-F1
#
_entry.id   AF-A0A251UQI6-F1
#
_cell.length_a   1.000
_cell.length_b   1.000
_cell.length_c   1.000
_cell.angle_alpha   90.00
_cell.angle_beta   90.00
_cell.angle_gamma   90.00
#
_symmetry.space_group_name_H-M   'P 1'
#
loop_
_entity.id
_entity.type
_entity.pdbx_description
1 polymer ?
#
loop_
_entity_poly.entity_id
_entity_poly.type
_entity_poly.pdbx_seq_one_letter_code
_entity_poly.pdbx_strand_id
1 'polypeptide(L)'
;MDHYKNLLKVISIQDLILANPSNNPPPVSVDFLNRLSQKLHLNRGATAFLRKYPRIFEIYYDPALSKPCCKLTPTAMQISKDESTAINDTHPLVIDRLTRLLSMSLSKTLPLRAIFKVWRELGLPDDFEDSILSQNPHLFNILDAHEPNTHLIKLVTTPSHEKLTAAVENWRITECCKDDCSVDRTEMRFSFKHGYPPSMKLKKNLRAKVKEWQKLPYTGPYEELTSVKKRSKTGVMEIEKRAVAIVHEFLSLTVEKTVEVEKISHFRKWFGIDLNVRDLFLDHPGMFYLSTKGKRHTVFLREGYERGCLIEPNPVYVVRRKLLDLVILGRRGLRSDDYKLSSSESEEEDDDYLQETENDQGESHNYRTHLLVGR
;
A
#
# COMPACT_ATOMS: atom_id res chain seq x y z
N MET A 1 8.42 11.34 -3.94
CA MET A 1 8.55 9.87 -3.76
C MET A 1 9.76 9.47 -2.90
N ASP A 2 10.90 10.16 -2.95
CA ASP A 2 12.06 9.77 -2.12
C ASP A 2 11.84 9.94 -0.60
N HIS A 3 11.00 10.89 -0.20
CA HIS A 3 10.55 11.01 1.20
C HIS A 3 9.79 9.78 1.70
N TYR A 4 9.03 9.09 0.83
CA TYR A 4 8.29 7.88 1.20
C TYR A 4 9.24 6.70 1.49
N LYS A 5 10.33 6.57 0.73
CA LYS A 5 11.38 5.56 1.01
C LYS A 5 12.01 5.78 2.38
N ASN A 6 12.25 7.04 2.74
CA ASN A 6 12.80 7.38 4.04
C ASN A 6 11.76 7.18 5.15
N LEU A 7 10.48 7.46 4.91
CA LEU A 7 9.40 7.19 5.84
C LEU A 7 9.36 5.70 6.24
N LEU A 8 9.46 4.77 5.30
CA LEU A 8 9.49 3.33 5.62
C LEU A 8 10.66 2.96 6.55
N LYS A 9 11.84 3.58 6.37
CA LYS A 9 12.99 3.37 7.25
C LYS A 9 12.77 3.98 8.64
N VAL A 10 12.14 5.16 8.69
CA VAL A 10 11.74 5.81 9.94
C VAL A 10 10.78 4.93 10.72
N ILE A 11 9.71 4.44 10.08
CA ILE A 11 8.73 3.52 10.69
C ILE A 11 9.43 2.26 11.21
N SER A 12 10.34 1.67 10.43
CA SER A 12 11.08 0.48 10.87
C SER A 12 11.89 0.71 12.16
N ILE A 13 12.51 1.88 12.31
CA ILE A 13 13.27 2.23 13.54
C ILE A 13 12.30 2.56 14.69
N GLN A 14 11.22 3.30 14.40
CA GLN A 14 10.17 3.59 15.37
C GLN A 14 9.59 2.30 15.97
N ASP A 15 9.26 1.32 15.14
CA ASP A 15 8.74 0.01 15.56
C ASP A 15 9.71 -0.71 16.49
N LEU A 16 11.02 -0.68 16.18
CA LEU A 16 12.05 -1.27 17.04
C LEU A 16 12.15 -0.57 18.40
N ILE A 17 11.94 0.75 18.44
CA ILE A 17 11.91 1.51 19.70
C ILE A 17 10.66 1.13 20.49
N LEU A 18 9.49 1.10 19.86
CA LEU A 18 8.21 0.83 20.54
C LEU A 18 8.07 -0.62 20.99
N ALA A 19 8.69 -1.58 20.30
CA ALA A 19 8.63 -3.01 20.63
C ALA A 19 9.34 -3.40 21.94
N ASN A 20 10.04 -2.47 22.61
CA ASN A 20 10.73 -2.73 23.88
C ASN A 20 10.00 -2.07 25.06
N PRO A 21 8.83 -2.53 25.52
CA PRO A 21 8.04 -1.82 26.54
C PRO A 21 8.65 -1.80 27.96
N SER A 22 9.71 -2.57 28.20
CA SER A 22 10.26 -2.83 29.55
C SER A 22 10.97 -1.64 30.20
N ASN A 23 11.35 -0.61 29.44
CA ASN A 23 11.93 0.64 29.94
C ASN A 23 11.16 1.81 29.34
N ASN A 24 10.85 2.85 30.12
CA ASN A 24 10.10 4.01 29.61
C ASN A 24 10.96 5.28 29.61
N PRO A 25 11.46 5.74 28.44
CA PRO A 25 11.43 5.09 27.12
C PRO A 25 12.56 4.06 26.95
N PRO A 26 12.38 3.03 26.10
CA PRO A 26 13.37 1.98 25.98
C PRO A 26 14.57 2.44 25.16
N PRO A 27 15.78 2.41 25.72
CA PRO A 27 16.97 2.77 24.98
C PRO A 27 17.26 1.71 23.90
N VAL A 28 17.02 2.05 22.63
CA VAL A 28 17.60 1.27 21.53
C VAL A 28 19.02 1.76 21.33
N SER A 29 20.01 0.93 21.66
CA SER A 29 21.42 1.29 21.46
C SER A 29 21.72 1.56 19.98
N VAL A 30 22.50 2.60 19.72
CA VAL A 30 22.92 2.96 18.35
C VAL A 30 23.75 1.83 17.73
N ASP A 31 24.53 1.10 18.54
CA ASP A 31 25.29 -0.08 18.10
C ASP A 31 24.37 -1.20 17.59
N PHE A 32 23.24 -1.43 18.26
CA PHE A 32 22.24 -2.40 17.79
C PHE A 32 21.66 -1.99 16.43
N LEU A 33 21.32 -0.71 16.25
CA LEU A 33 20.84 -0.21 14.96
C LEU A 33 21.93 -0.31 13.87
N ASN A 34 23.20 -0.06 14.21
CA ASN A 34 24.32 -0.23 13.27
C ASN A 34 24.46 -1.68 12.81
N ARG A 35 24.28 -2.68 13.70
CA ARG A 35 24.23 -4.10 13.31
C ARG A 35 23.07 -4.42 12.36
N LEU A 36 21.96 -3.68 12.48
CA LEU A 36 20.79 -3.82 11.61
C LEU A 36 20.84 -2.92 10.35
N SER A 37 21.89 -2.12 10.16
CA SER A 37 21.99 -1.13 9.07
C SER A 37 21.72 -1.70 7.69
N GLN A 38 22.25 -2.90 7.39
CA GLN A 38 22.02 -3.57 6.10
C GLN A 38 20.56 -4.00 5.90
N LYS A 39 19.93 -4.55 6.95
CA LYS A 39 18.52 -4.96 6.94
C LYS A 39 17.57 -3.77 6.85
N LEU A 40 17.91 -2.66 7.52
CA LEU A 40 17.17 -1.40 7.51
C LEU A 40 17.53 -0.50 6.31
N HIS A 41 18.50 -0.91 5.48
CA HIS A 41 19.00 -0.16 4.32
C HIS A 41 19.50 1.25 4.69
N LEU A 42 20.25 1.36 5.79
CA LEU A 42 20.86 2.59 6.28
C LEU A 42 22.26 2.75 5.65
N ASN A 43 22.30 3.24 4.41
CA ASN A 43 23.53 3.27 3.59
C ASN A 43 24.73 4.00 4.23
N ARG A 44 24.49 5.03 5.06
CA ARG A 44 25.54 5.79 5.77
C ARG A 44 25.64 5.45 7.27
N GLY A 45 25.07 4.31 7.68
CA GLY A 45 24.99 3.89 9.08
C GLY A 45 23.81 4.49 9.84
N ALA A 46 23.54 3.96 11.05
CA ALA A 46 22.39 4.36 11.86
C ALA A 46 22.53 5.79 12.36
N THR A 47 23.70 6.17 12.88
CA THR A 47 23.95 7.50 13.43
C THR A 47 23.71 8.60 12.40
N ALA A 48 24.21 8.45 11.17
CA ALA A 48 23.99 9.41 10.09
C ALA A 48 22.51 9.54 9.72
N PHE A 49 21.78 8.42 9.71
CA PHE A 49 20.34 8.41 9.42
C PHE A 49 19.53 9.08 10.53
N LEU A 50 19.78 8.76 11.80
CA LEU A 50 19.09 9.37 12.93
C LEU A 50 19.31 10.89 12.95
N ARG A 51 20.56 11.33 12.77
CA ARG A 51 20.92 12.75 12.69
C ARG A 51 20.25 13.47 11.52
N LYS A 52 19.85 12.77 10.44
CA LYS A 52 19.11 13.37 9.31
C LYS A 52 17.68 13.79 9.71
N TYR A 53 17.10 13.18 10.74
CA TYR A 53 15.72 13.44 11.18
C TYR A 53 15.66 13.79 12.69
N PRO A 54 16.27 14.91 13.11
CA PRO A 54 16.35 15.31 14.52
C PRO A 54 14.98 15.64 15.13
N ARG A 55 13.95 15.92 14.31
CA ARG A 55 12.57 16.12 14.77
C ARG A 55 11.85 14.83 15.13
N ILE A 56 12.41 13.68 14.74
CA ILE A 56 11.83 12.35 14.95
C ILE A 56 12.65 11.56 15.97
N PHE A 57 13.97 11.59 15.85
CA PHE A 57 14.88 10.84 16.71
C PHE A 57 15.78 11.76 17.53
N GLU A 58 15.98 11.39 18.79
CA GLU A 58 16.93 11.99 19.70
C GLU A 58 18.00 10.95 20.05
N ILE A 59 19.28 11.31 19.85
CA ILE A 59 20.42 10.50 20.29
C ILE A 59 20.86 11.04 21.64
N TYR A 60 20.99 10.16 22.62
CA TYR A 60 21.47 10.51 23.96
C TYR A 60 22.42 9.44 24.47
N TYR A 61 23.23 9.79 25.47
CA TYR A 61 24.06 8.81 26.17
C TYR A 61 23.29 8.27 27.37
N ASP A 62 23.13 6.95 27.44
CA ASP A 62 22.51 6.29 28.59
C ASP A 62 23.61 5.93 29.61
N PRO A 63 23.65 6.58 30.80
CA PRO A 63 24.67 6.29 31.81
C PRO A 63 24.57 4.84 32.35
N ALA A 64 23.37 4.27 32.43
CA ALA A 64 23.17 2.93 32.97
C ALA A 64 23.72 1.85 32.03
N LEU A 65 23.61 2.07 30.72
CA LEU A 65 24.15 1.17 29.69
C LEU A 65 25.57 1.56 29.25
N SER A 66 26.05 2.73 29.67
CA SER A 66 27.31 3.35 29.23
C SER A 66 27.47 3.39 27.71
N LYS A 67 26.35 3.60 26.98
CA LYS A 67 26.28 3.51 25.52
C LYS A 67 25.39 4.60 24.91
N PRO A 68 25.68 5.03 23.67
CA PRO A 68 24.79 5.91 22.93
C PRO A 68 23.51 5.15 22.54
N CYS A 69 22.36 5.74 22.85
CA CYS A 69 21.04 5.21 22.59
C CYS A 69 20.21 6.22 21.80
N CYS A 70 19.15 5.75 21.15
CA CYS A 70 18.18 6.61 20.49
C CYS A 70 16.78 6.40 21.08
N LYS A 71 16.01 7.48 21.12
CA LYS A 71 14.59 7.49 21.43
C LYS A 71 13.83 8.35 20.43
N LEU A 72 12.50 8.24 20.45
CA LEU A 72 11.63 9.16 19.72
C LEU A 72 11.56 10.50 20.44
N THR A 73 11.45 11.59 19.69
CA THR A 73 11.12 12.90 20.26
C THR A 73 9.70 12.88 20.85
N PRO A 74 9.36 13.79 21.78
CA PRO A 74 7.99 13.89 22.30
C PRO A 74 6.94 14.04 21.19
N THR A 75 7.25 14.81 20.15
CA THR A 75 6.37 15.00 18.99
C THR A 75 6.15 13.69 18.23
N ALA A 76 7.21 12.95 17.91
CA ALA A 76 7.09 11.67 17.19
C ALA A 76 6.39 10.59 18.03
N MET A 77 6.65 10.58 19.34
CA MET A 77 5.95 9.69 20.29
C MET A 77 4.46 10.02 20.36
N GLN A 78 4.09 11.30 20.36
CA GLN A 78 2.68 11.71 20.35
C GLN A 78 1.99 11.29 19.05
N ILE A 79 2.64 11.48 17.89
CA ILE A 79 2.10 11.02 16.60
C ILE A 79 1.86 9.51 16.62
N SER A 80 2.76 8.73 17.22
CA SER A 80 2.56 7.28 17.37
C SER A 80 1.34 6.93 18.21
N LYS A 81 1.13 7.64 19.33
CA LYS A 81 -0.05 7.44 20.20
C LYS A 81 -1.35 7.87 19.51
N ASP A 82 -1.32 8.99 18.81
CA ASP A 82 -2.44 9.47 18.00
C ASP A 82 -2.81 8.43 16.93
N GLU A 83 -1.84 7.75 16.31
CA GLU A 83 -2.09 6.73 15.30
C GLU A 83 -2.79 5.51 15.91
N SER A 84 -2.26 4.99 17.03
CA SER A 84 -2.90 3.88 17.75
C SER A 84 -4.32 4.24 18.19
N THR A 85 -4.54 5.47 18.65
CA THR A 85 -5.88 5.96 19.03
C THR A 85 -6.81 6.00 17.83
N ALA A 86 -6.36 6.57 16.70
CA ALA A 86 -7.14 6.64 15.47
C ALA A 86 -7.49 5.24 14.90
N ILE A 87 -6.59 4.26 15.04
CA ILE A 87 -6.86 2.86 14.68
C ILE A 87 -7.94 2.28 15.59
N ASN A 88 -7.82 2.46 16.90
CA ASN A 88 -8.80 1.94 17.87
C ASN A 88 -10.20 2.57 17.69
N ASP A 89 -10.26 3.88 17.46
CA ASP A 89 -11.51 4.61 17.20
C ASP A 89 -12.21 4.13 15.92
N THR A 90 -11.47 3.54 14.99
CA THR A 90 -11.99 3.03 13.71
C THR A 90 -12.20 1.51 13.70
N HIS A 91 -12.21 0.84 14.86
CA HIS A 91 -12.47 -0.60 15.00
C HIS A 91 -13.64 -1.14 14.16
N PRO A 92 -14.84 -0.50 14.16
CA PRO A 92 -15.95 -0.99 13.32
C PRO A 92 -15.63 -1.01 11.83
N LEU A 93 -14.86 -0.02 11.34
CA LEU A 93 -14.42 0.05 9.94
C LEU A 93 -13.36 -1.02 9.64
N VAL A 94 -12.49 -1.32 10.60
CA VAL A 94 -11.47 -2.37 10.47
C VAL A 94 -12.13 -3.76 10.37
N ILE A 95 -13.16 -4.01 11.18
CA ILE A 95 -13.97 -5.22 11.12
C ILE A 95 -14.64 -5.33 9.73
N ASP A 96 -15.30 -4.27 9.26
CA ASP A 96 -15.93 -4.25 7.93
C ASP A 96 -14.91 -4.51 6.80
N ARG A 97 -13.73 -3.87 6.85
CA ARG A 97 -12.65 -4.11 5.89
C ARG A 97 -12.20 -5.56 5.88
N LEU A 98 -12.01 -6.16 7.05
CA LEU A 98 -11.59 -7.57 7.15
C LEU A 98 -12.68 -8.52 6.66
N THR A 99 -13.95 -8.25 7.00
CA THR A 99 -15.11 -9.00 6.50
C THR A 99 -15.20 -8.92 4.98
N ARG A 100 -15.03 -7.74 4.38
CA ARG A 100 -14.98 -7.55 2.93
C ARG A 100 -13.80 -8.29 2.30
N LEU A 101 -12.61 -8.17 2.88
CA LEU A 101 -11.41 -8.84 2.40
C LEU A 101 -11.59 -10.36 2.33
N LEU A 102 -12.11 -10.96 3.40
CA LEU A 102 -12.45 -12.39 3.42
C LEU A 102 -13.58 -12.72 2.45
N SER A 103 -14.57 -11.85 2.33
CA SER A 103 -15.69 -12.03 1.39
C SER A 103 -15.26 -12.07 -0.08
N MET A 104 -14.12 -11.48 -0.44
CA MET A 104 -13.56 -11.58 -1.80
C MET A 104 -12.89 -12.93 -2.08
N SER A 105 -12.51 -13.69 -1.05
CA SER A 105 -11.83 -14.97 -1.26
C SER A 105 -12.82 -16.07 -1.63
N LEU A 106 -12.36 -17.01 -2.46
CA LEU A 106 -13.21 -18.07 -3.02
C LEU A 106 -13.83 -18.95 -1.93
N SER A 107 -13.10 -19.21 -0.86
CA SER A 107 -13.51 -20.04 0.27
C SER A 107 -13.90 -19.23 1.50
N LYS A 108 -14.04 -17.90 1.37
CA LYS A 108 -14.26 -16.96 2.48
C LYS A 108 -13.23 -17.11 3.61
N THR A 109 -12.05 -17.61 3.25
CA THR A 109 -10.94 -17.95 4.13
C THR A 109 -9.65 -17.33 3.59
N LEU A 110 -8.77 -16.86 4.46
CA LEU A 110 -7.45 -16.32 4.10
C LEU A 110 -6.39 -16.73 5.14
N PRO A 111 -5.12 -16.92 4.74
CA PRO A 111 -4.04 -17.16 5.70
C PRO A 111 -3.80 -15.95 6.58
N LEU A 112 -3.71 -16.19 7.89
CA LEU A 112 -3.36 -15.18 8.88
C LEU A 112 -2.03 -14.50 8.52
N ARG A 113 -1.03 -15.28 8.09
CA ARG A 113 0.27 -14.78 7.62
C ARG A 113 0.16 -13.82 6.42
N ALA A 114 -0.82 -13.99 5.54
CA ALA A 114 -1.03 -13.08 4.42
C ALA A 114 -1.62 -11.74 4.90
N ILE A 115 -2.59 -11.79 5.82
CA ILE A 115 -3.18 -10.60 6.45
C ILE A 115 -2.11 -9.83 7.23
N PHE A 116 -1.26 -10.52 7.99
CA PHE A 116 -0.10 -9.94 8.67
C PHE A 116 0.89 -9.21 7.76
N LYS A 117 0.92 -9.49 6.45
CA LYS A 117 1.80 -8.74 5.54
C LYS A 117 1.22 -7.38 5.16
N VAL A 118 -0.10 -7.22 5.24
CA VAL A 118 -0.83 -6.00 4.84
C VAL A 118 -1.55 -5.33 6.00
N TRP A 119 -1.26 -5.75 7.24
CA TRP A 119 -1.98 -5.31 8.42
C TRP A 119 -1.94 -3.78 8.61
N ARG A 120 -0.76 -3.16 8.45
CA ARG A 120 -0.61 -1.69 8.48
C ARG A 120 -1.40 -1.02 7.35
N GLU A 121 -1.41 -1.58 6.15
CA GLU A 121 -2.17 -1.04 5.02
C GLU A 121 -3.69 -1.13 5.25
N LEU A 122 -4.17 -2.17 5.93
CA LEU A 122 -5.59 -2.31 6.30
C LEU A 122 -5.98 -1.44 7.52
N GLY A 123 -4.98 -0.95 8.27
CA GLY A 123 -5.18 -0.22 9.51
C GLY A 123 -5.61 -1.14 10.65
N LEU A 124 -5.13 -2.38 10.66
CA LEU A 124 -5.31 -3.30 11.78
C LEU A 124 -4.43 -2.86 12.96
N PRO A 125 -4.90 -3.00 14.21
CA PRO A 125 -4.05 -2.79 15.40
C PRO A 125 -3.00 -3.90 15.51
N ASP A 126 -1.91 -3.64 16.25
CA ASP A 126 -0.79 -4.57 16.42
C ASP A 126 -1.22 -5.91 17.05
N ASP A 127 -2.26 -5.87 17.89
CA ASP A 127 -2.86 -6.99 18.60
C ASP A 127 -4.16 -7.49 17.96
N PHE A 128 -4.36 -7.27 16.65
CA PHE A 128 -5.66 -7.55 16.00
C PHE A 128 -6.17 -8.98 16.15
N GLU A 129 -5.30 -9.96 16.40
CA GLU A 129 -5.74 -11.31 16.74
C GLU A 129 -6.63 -11.31 18.00
N ASP A 130 -6.19 -10.61 19.04
CA ASP A 130 -6.93 -10.51 20.30
C ASP A 130 -8.01 -9.43 20.26
N SER A 131 -7.69 -8.25 19.74
CA SER A 131 -8.58 -7.08 19.77
C SER A 131 -9.69 -7.12 18.72
N ILE A 132 -9.47 -7.81 17.59
CA ILE A 132 -10.45 -7.92 16.49
C ILE A 132 -10.97 -9.35 16.35
N LEU A 133 -10.11 -10.36 16.17
CA LEU A 133 -10.59 -11.72 15.87
C LEU A 133 -11.27 -12.35 17.09
N SER A 134 -10.57 -12.41 18.23
CA SER A 134 -11.08 -13.02 19.46
C SER A 134 -12.31 -12.31 20.04
N GLN A 135 -12.43 -10.99 19.84
CA GLN A 135 -13.63 -10.23 20.26
C GLN A 135 -14.84 -10.42 19.32
N ASN A 136 -14.65 -10.94 18.11
CA ASN A 136 -15.71 -11.10 17.11
C ASN A 136 -15.87 -12.55 16.62
N PRO A 137 -16.08 -13.54 17.53
CA PRO A 137 -16.18 -14.97 17.17
C PRO A 137 -17.40 -15.30 16.31
N HIS A 138 -18.41 -14.43 16.31
CA HIS A 138 -19.61 -14.54 15.47
C HIS A 138 -19.32 -14.18 14.00
N LEU A 139 -18.23 -13.46 13.73
CA LEU A 139 -17.80 -13.08 12.38
C LEU A 139 -16.61 -13.91 11.92
N PHE A 140 -15.61 -14.10 12.77
CA PHE A 140 -14.34 -14.71 12.41
C PHE A 140 -14.09 -15.99 13.19
N ASN A 141 -13.57 -16.99 12.49
CA ASN A 141 -13.11 -18.24 13.09
C ASN A 141 -11.66 -18.49 12.66
N ILE A 142 -10.80 -18.80 13.64
CA ILE A 142 -9.41 -19.15 13.40
C ILE A 142 -9.31 -20.67 13.30
N LEU A 143 -8.76 -21.15 12.20
CA LEU A 143 -8.59 -22.57 11.89
C LEU A 143 -7.11 -22.89 11.75
N ASP A 144 -6.70 -24.06 12.22
CA ASP A 144 -5.36 -24.58 11.93
C ASP A 144 -5.30 -25.12 10.50
N ALA A 145 -4.27 -24.72 9.76
CA ALA A 145 -3.97 -25.29 8.46
C ALA A 145 -3.28 -26.65 8.60
N HIS A 146 -3.17 -27.37 7.50
CA HIS A 146 -2.42 -28.63 7.44
C HIS A 146 -0.91 -28.45 7.71
N GLU A 147 -0.38 -27.25 7.49
CA GLU A 147 1.02 -26.93 7.81
C GLU A 147 1.14 -26.46 9.27
N PRO A 148 2.15 -26.94 10.02
CA PRO A 148 2.35 -26.52 11.41
C PRO A 148 2.57 -25.02 11.51
N ASN A 149 2.02 -24.40 12.57
CA ASN A 149 2.08 -22.96 12.85
C ASN A 149 1.49 -22.07 11.74
N THR A 150 0.59 -22.60 10.92
CA THR A 150 -0.13 -21.83 9.91
C THR A 150 -1.60 -21.77 10.27
N HIS A 151 -2.09 -20.57 10.57
CA HIS A 151 -3.50 -20.34 10.86
C HIS A 151 -4.21 -19.71 9.66
N LEU A 152 -5.47 -20.09 9.49
CA LEU A 152 -6.41 -19.57 8.51
C LEU A 152 -7.51 -18.81 9.24
N ILE A 153 -7.91 -17.66 8.72
CA ILE A 153 -9.07 -16.93 9.20
C ILE A 153 -10.21 -17.22 8.23
N LYS A 154 -11.32 -17.74 8.75
CA LYS A 154 -12.55 -18.01 8.01
C LYS A 154 -13.64 -17.05 8.46
N LEU A 155 -14.38 -16.50 7.50
CA LEU A 155 -15.60 -15.76 7.75
C LEU A 155 -16.74 -16.74 8.06
N VAL A 156 -17.35 -16.60 9.24
CA VAL A 156 -18.44 -17.45 9.73
C VAL A 156 -19.78 -16.97 9.16
N THR A 157 -20.07 -15.69 9.36
CA THR A 157 -21.31 -15.06 8.90
C THR A 157 -21.03 -14.26 7.64
N THR A 158 -21.55 -14.72 6.50
CA THR A 158 -21.44 -13.96 5.26
C THR A 158 -22.46 -12.81 5.30
N PRO A 159 -22.04 -11.55 5.11
CA PRO A 159 -22.97 -10.43 5.03
C PRO A 159 -23.94 -10.62 3.87
N SER A 160 -25.14 -10.04 3.98
CA SER A 160 -26.03 -9.97 2.82
C SER A 160 -25.36 -9.22 1.67
N HIS A 161 -25.64 -9.62 0.43
CA HIS A 161 -25.10 -8.96 -0.77
C HIS A 161 -25.39 -7.46 -0.79
N GLU A 162 -26.50 -7.03 -0.19
CA GLU A 162 -26.89 -5.61 -0.05
C GLU A 162 -25.90 -4.78 0.80
N LYS A 163 -25.14 -5.42 1.70
CA LYS A 163 -24.13 -4.75 2.54
C LYS A 163 -22.75 -4.72 1.87
N LEU A 164 -22.54 -5.56 0.86
CA LEU A 164 -21.26 -5.73 0.16
C LEU A 164 -21.27 -5.03 -1.19
N THR A 165 -21.42 -3.70 -1.18
CA THR A 165 -21.26 -2.88 -2.39
C THR A 165 -19.79 -2.58 -2.63
N ALA A 166 -19.28 -2.88 -3.83
CA ALA A 166 -17.88 -2.60 -4.19
C ALA A 166 -17.64 -1.10 -4.38
N ALA A 167 -16.41 -0.64 -4.18
CA ALA A 167 -16.03 0.76 -4.34
C ALA A 167 -16.36 1.31 -5.75
N VAL A 168 -16.18 0.49 -6.77
CA VAL A 168 -16.51 0.85 -8.16
C VAL A 168 -18.02 1.02 -8.36
N GLU A 169 -18.86 0.25 -7.66
CA GLU A 169 -20.32 0.37 -7.72
C GLU A 169 -20.80 1.63 -7.00
N ASN A 170 -20.25 1.94 -5.82
CA ASN A 170 -20.52 3.20 -5.11
C ASN A 170 -20.20 4.42 -5.97
N TRP A 171 -19.06 4.38 -6.68
CA TRP A 171 -18.72 5.41 -7.65
C TRP A 171 -19.76 5.52 -8.78
N ARG A 172 -20.18 4.41 -9.39
CA ARG A 172 -21.20 4.41 -10.46
C ARG A 172 -22.54 4.97 -9.98
N ILE A 173 -22.97 4.62 -8.78
CA ILE A 173 -24.21 5.16 -8.19
C ILE A 173 -24.09 6.67 -8.04
N THR A 174 -22.98 7.13 -7.45
CA THR A 174 -22.72 8.56 -7.22
C THR A 174 -22.68 9.37 -8.52
N GLU A 175 -22.00 8.87 -9.56
CA GLU A 175 -21.96 9.56 -10.85
C GLU A 175 -23.33 9.56 -11.54
N CYS A 176 -24.04 8.43 -11.58
CA CYS A 176 -25.38 8.35 -12.20
C CYS A 176 -26.39 9.35 -11.60
N CYS A 177 -26.21 9.71 -10.34
CA CYS A 177 -27.06 10.68 -9.63
C CYS A 177 -26.68 12.15 -9.87
N LYS A 178 -25.61 12.45 -10.62
CA LYS A 178 -25.25 13.84 -10.96
C LYS A 178 -26.00 14.32 -12.19
N ASP A 179 -26.49 15.56 -12.13
CA ASP A 179 -27.23 16.20 -13.23
C ASP A 179 -26.36 16.48 -14.47
N ASP A 180 -25.05 16.72 -14.28
CA ASP A 180 -24.05 16.96 -15.33
C ASP A 180 -23.22 15.70 -15.68
N CYS A 181 -23.89 14.56 -15.92
CA CYS A 181 -23.21 13.34 -16.36
C CYS A 181 -22.56 13.51 -17.74
N SER A 182 -21.21 13.60 -17.81
CA SER A 182 -20.50 13.63 -19.10
C SER A 182 -20.41 12.25 -19.79
N VAL A 183 -20.87 11.18 -19.14
CA VAL A 183 -20.72 9.79 -19.59
C VAL A 183 -22.10 9.18 -19.79
N ASP A 184 -22.29 8.49 -20.91
CA ASP A 184 -23.53 7.78 -21.21
C ASP A 184 -23.85 6.74 -20.11
N ARG A 185 -25.08 6.75 -19.58
CA ARG A 185 -25.54 5.85 -18.51
C ARG A 185 -25.38 4.38 -18.89
N THR A 186 -25.48 4.04 -20.17
CA THR A 186 -25.25 2.68 -20.67
C THR A 186 -23.77 2.30 -20.69
N GLU A 187 -22.87 3.26 -20.96
CA GLU A 187 -21.41 3.02 -20.88
C GLU A 187 -20.92 2.91 -19.42
N MET A 188 -21.60 3.57 -18.46
CA MET A 188 -21.19 3.54 -17.05
C MET A 188 -21.42 2.20 -16.35
N ARG A 189 -22.43 1.42 -16.75
CA ARG A 189 -22.91 0.22 -16.04
C ARG A 189 -21.80 -0.78 -15.68
N PHE A 190 -20.80 -0.94 -16.54
CA PHE A 190 -19.68 -1.87 -16.34
C PHE A 190 -18.31 -1.19 -16.24
N SER A 191 -18.31 0.14 -16.19
CA SER A 191 -17.08 0.91 -16.32
C SER A 191 -16.35 1.11 -15.00
N PHE A 192 -15.06 1.41 -15.10
CA PHE A 192 -14.23 1.86 -14.01
C PHE A 192 -13.79 3.30 -14.27
N LYS A 193 -13.62 4.07 -13.21
CA LYS A 193 -13.08 5.43 -13.31
C LYS A 193 -11.65 5.38 -13.85
N HIS A 194 -11.38 6.19 -14.86
CA HIS A 194 -10.06 6.31 -15.46
C HIS A 194 -9.53 7.73 -15.26
N GLY A 195 -8.31 7.83 -14.73
CA GLY A 195 -7.58 9.09 -14.59
C GLY A 195 -6.20 8.97 -15.23
N TYR A 196 -5.91 9.84 -16.20
CA TYR A 196 -4.60 9.92 -16.82
C TYR A 196 -3.92 11.24 -16.43
N PRO A 197 -2.61 11.22 -16.12
CA PRO A 197 -1.86 12.46 -15.94
C PRO A 197 -1.95 13.35 -17.19
N PRO A 198 -1.95 14.69 -17.06
CA PRO A 198 -2.02 15.59 -18.22
C PRO A 198 -0.95 15.33 -19.29
N SER A 199 0.23 14.85 -18.89
CA SER A 199 1.35 14.53 -19.78
C SER A 199 1.22 13.17 -20.48
N MET A 200 0.27 12.32 -20.09
CA MET A 200 0.15 10.97 -20.63
C MET A 200 -0.80 10.92 -21.83
N LYS A 201 -0.23 10.84 -23.04
CA LYS A 201 -1.01 10.63 -24.27
C LYS A 201 -1.15 9.14 -24.58
N LEU A 202 -2.37 8.63 -24.50
CA LEU A 202 -2.65 7.24 -24.89
C LEU A 202 -2.59 7.08 -26.41
N LYS A 203 -1.88 6.06 -26.88
CA LYS A 203 -1.91 5.65 -28.29
C LYS A 203 -3.36 5.29 -28.68
N LYS A 204 -3.77 5.61 -29.92
CA LYS A 204 -5.14 5.37 -30.42
C LYS A 204 -5.60 3.92 -30.20
N ASN A 205 -4.71 2.95 -30.46
CA ASN A 205 -5.00 1.53 -30.29
C ASN A 205 -5.27 1.15 -28.82
N LEU A 206 -4.50 1.71 -27.88
CA LEU A 206 -4.71 1.47 -26.45
C LEU A 206 -6.03 2.06 -25.98
N ARG A 207 -6.37 3.28 -26.44
CA ARG A 207 -7.66 3.90 -26.14
C ARG A 207 -8.84 3.05 -26.66
N ALA A 208 -8.73 2.49 -27.87
CA ALA A 208 -9.74 1.59 -28.41
C ALA A 208 -9.87 0.30 -27.58
N LYS A 209 -8.75 -0.34 -27.22
CA LYS A 209 -8.72 -1.53 -26.35
C LYS A 209 -9.36 -1.26 -25.00
N VAL A 210 -9.02 -0.13 -24.36
CA VAL A 210 -9.63 0.28 -23.09
C VAL A 210 -11.14 0.47 -23.27
N LYS A 211 -11.59 1.15 -24.33
CA LYS A 211 -13.03 1.35 -24.58
C LYS A 211 -13.78 0.03 -24.78
N GLU A 212 -13.21 -0.93 -25.49
CA GLU A 212 -13.78 -2.28 -25.64
C GLU A 212 -13.85 -3.00 -24.29
N TRP A 213 -12.77 -2.97 -23.50
CA TRP A 213 -12.70 -3.59 -22.19
C TRP A 213 -13.70 -3.00 -21.18
N GLN A 214 -13.90 -1.66 -21.21
CA GLN A 214 -14.89 -0.98 -20.36
C GLN A 214 -16.32 -1.50 -20.60
N LYS A 215 -16.65 -1.92 -21.83
CA LYS A 215 -17.98 -2.42 -22.21
C LYS A 215 -18.26 -3.86 -21.82
N LEU A 216 -17.23 -4.64 -21.49
CA LEU A 216 -17.40 -6.04 -21.09
C LEU A 216 -18.30 -6.15 -19.84
N PRO A 217 -19.05 -7.24 -19.65
CA PRO A 217 -19.78 -7.47 -18.42
C PRO A 217 -18.88 -7.35 -17.19
N TYR A 218 -19.38 -6.71 -16.13
CA TYR A 218 -18.67 -6.61 -14.85
C TYR A 218 -19.24 -7.66 -13.90
N THR A 219 -18.35 -8.47 -13.35
CA THR A 219 -18.63 -9.40 -12.25
C THR A 219 -17.96 -8.85 -11.00
N GLY A 220 -18.74 -8.64 -9.95
CA GLY A 220 -18.29 -8.01 -8.71
C GLY A 220 -17.25 -8.83 -7.94
N PRO A 221 -16.47 -8.20 -7.06
CA PRO A 221 -15.45 -8.89 -6.27
C PRO A 221 -16.04 -9.87 -5.23
N TYR A 222 -17.30 -9.68 -4.84
CA TYR A 222 -18.02 -10.54 -3.88
C TYR A 222 -18.92 -11.59 -4.56
N GLU A 223 -19.05 -11.54 -5.89
CA GLU A 223 -19.86 -12.48 -6.66
C GLU A 223 -19.11 -13.79 -6.91
N GLU A 224 -19.86 -14.89 -6.91
CA GLU A 224 -19.32 -16.21 -7.21
C GLU A 224 -18.88 -16.30 -8.67
N LEU A 225 -17.74 -16.98 -8.89
CA LEU A 225 -17.22 -17.17 -10.23
C LEU A 225 -18.09 -18.19 -10.97
N THR A 226 -19.02 -17.71 -11.79
CA THR A 226 -19.67 -18.57 -12.80
C THR A 226 -18.59 -19.13 -13.73
N SER A 227 -18.71 -20.37 -14.18
CA SER A 227 -17.70 -21.10 -14.96
C SER A 227 -17.41 -20.44 -16.32
N VAL A 228 -16.59 -19.39 -16.32
CA VAL A 228 -16.15 -18.69 -17.54
C VAL A 228 -15.31 -19.66 -18.38
N LYS A 229 -15.72 -19.85 -19.64
CA LYS A 229 -14.96 -20.67 -20.58
C LYS A 229 -13.64 -19.98 -20.93
N LYS A 230 -12.54 -20.37 -20.25
CA LYS A 230 -11.15 -19.89 -20.49
C LYS A 230 -10.63 -20.03 -21.94
N ARG A 231 -11.41 -20.63 -22.85
CA ARG A 231 -10.98 -20.96 -24.22
C ARG A 231 -11.22 -19.84 -25.24
N SER A 232 -12.03 -18.82 -24.93
CA SER A 232 -12.29 -17.70 -25.85
C SER A 232 -11.54 -16.43 -25.44
N LYS A 233 -11.21 -15.57 -26.41
CA LYS A 233 -10.58 -14.26 -26.17
C LYS A 233 -11.43 -13.41 -25.22
N THR A 234 -12.75 -13.42 -25.39
CA THR A 234 -13.69 -12.70 -24.51
C THR A 234 -13.65 -13.23 -23.08
N GLY A 235 -13.61 -14.55 -22.89
CA GLY A 235 -13.52 -15.14 -21.56
C GLY A 235 -12.24 -14.77 -20.80
N VAL A 236 -11.11 -14.63 -21.51
CA VAL A 236 -9.86 -14.13 -20.91
C VAL A 236 -10.02 -12.68 -20.42
N MET A 237 -10.65 -11.81 -21.21
CA MET A 237 -10.86 -10.41 -20.82
C MET A 237 -11.87 -10.27 -19.67
N GLU A 238 -12.86 -11.15 -19.57
CA GLU A 238 -13.80 -11.20 -18.43
C GLU A 238 -13.09 -11.60 -17.13
N ILE A 239 -12.20 -12.61 -17.20
CA ILE A 239 -11.36 -13.02 -16.05
C ILE A 239 -10.43 -11.88 -15.64
N GLU A 240 -9.82 -11.19 -16.60
CA GLU A 240 -9.02 -10.00 -16.36
C GLU A 240 -9.84 -8.89 -15.69
N LYS A 241 -11.06 -8.64 -16.17
CA LYS A 241 -11.95 -7.63 -15.60
C LYS A 241 -12.36 -7.92 -14.16
N ARG A 242 -12.61 -9.20 -13.83
CA ARG A 242 -12.84 -9.63 -12.46
C ARG A 242 -11.60 -9.48 -11.59
N ALA A 243 -10.42 -9.82 -12.10
CA ALA A 243 -9.17 -9.62 -11.37
C ALA A 243 -8.92 -8.13 -11.06
N VAL A 244 -9.18 -7.24 -12.02
CA VAL A 244 -9.16 -5.79 -11.79
C VAL A 244 -10.17 -5.38 -10.73
N ALA A 245 -11.41 -5.89 -10.78
CA ALA A 245 -12.43 -5.59 -9.77
C ALA A 245 -11.98 -5.95 -8.35
N ILE A 246 -11.42 -7.14 -8.17
CA ILE A 246 -10.91 -7.61 -6.87
C ILE A 246 -9.74 -6.76 -6.39
N VAL A 247 -8.77 -6.46 -7.26
CA VAL A 247 -7.60 -5.67 -6.85
C VAL A 247 -7.98 -4.21 -6.60
N HIS A 248 -8.92 -3.66 -7.37
CA HIS A 248 -9.49 -2.35 -7.12
C HIS A 248 -10.15 -2.29 -5.73
N GLU A 249 -11.00 -3.27 -5.42
CA GLU A 249 -11.64 -3.38 -4.11
C GLU A 249 -10.62 -3.56 -2.99
N PHE A 250 -9.64 -4.44 -3.17
CA PHE A 250 -8.55 -4.64 -2.21
C PHE A 250 -7.83 -3.32 -1.89
N LEU A 251 -7.49 -2.54 -2.92
CA LEU A 251 -6.84 -1.25 -2.72
C LEU A 251 -7.77 -0.26 -2.02
N SER A 252 -9.05 -0.18 -2.38
CA SER A 252 -9.99 0.73 -1.71
C SER A 252 -10.22 0.42 -0.23
N LEU A 253 -10.02 -0.84 0.19
CA LEU A 253 -10.07 -1.23 1.61
C LEU A 253 -8.84 -0.78 2.41
N THR A 254 -7.73 -0.45 1.75
CA THR A 254 -6.53 0.03 2.44
C THR A 254 -6.67 1.49 2.88
N VAL A 255 -6.09 1.83 4.03
CA VAL A 255 -6.09 3.17 4.63
C VAL A 255 -5.63 4.24 3.64
N GLU A 256 -4.61 3.95 2.84
CA GLU A 256 -4.01 4.92 1.92
C GLU A 256 -4.36 4.62 0.46
N LYS A 257 -5.24 3.65 0.15
CA LYS A 257 -5.51 3.23 -1.24
C LYS A 257 -4.22 2.83 -2.01
N THR A 258 -3.27 2.21 -1.31
CA THR A 258 -1.95 1.80 -1.81
C THR A 258 -1.38 0.59 -1.05
N VAL A 259 -0.55 -0.20 -1.72
CA VAL A 259 0.15 -1.35 -1.15
C VAL A 259 1.34 -1.77 -2.03
N GLU A 260 2.27 -2.53 -1.47
CA GLU A 260 3.35 -3.17 -2.24
C GLU A 260 2.81 -4.33 -3.12
N VAL A 261 3.27 -4.43 -4.37
CA VAL A 261 2.82 -5.45 -5.34
C VAL A 261 3.10 -6.88 -4.86
N GLU A 262 4.23 -7.08 -4.18
CA GLU A 262 4.60 -8.38 -3.60
C GLU A 262 3.61 -8.82 -2.52
N LYS A 263 3.08 -7.88 -1.72
CA LYS A 263 2.08 -8.16 -0.70
C LYS A 263 0.76 -8.65 -1.32
N ILE A 264 0.28 -8.01 -2.40
CA ILE A 264 -0.93 -8.48 -3.13
C ILE A 264 -0.72 -9.88 -3.70
N SER A 265 0.49 -10.18 -4.19
CA SER A 265 0.80 -11.47 -4.81
C SER A 265 0.57 -12.66 -3.88
N HIS A 266 0.66 -12.47 -2.56
CA HIS A 266 0.32 -13.50 -1.56
C HIS A 266 -1.17 -13.87 -1.53
N PHE A 267 -2.05 -12.97 -1.97
CA PHE A 267 -3.51 -13.19 -2.01
C PHE A 267 -3.99 -13.76 -3.34
N ARG A 268 -3.15 -13.73 -4.39
CA ARG A 268 -3.50 -14.11 -5.77
C ARG A 268 -4.28 -15.42 -5.86
N LYS A 269 -3.77 -16.49 -5.24
CA LYS A 269 -4.40 -17.83 -5.28
C LYS A 269 -5.76 -17.85 -4.57
N TRP A 270 -5.88 -17.13 -3.45
CA TRP A 270 -7.10 -17.09 -2.63
C TRP A 270 -8.25 -16.34 -3.29
N PHE A 271 -7.92 -15.36 -4.13
CA PHE A 271 -8.89 -14.62 -4.95
C PHE A 271 -9.17 -15.27 -6.31
N GLY A 272 -8.50 -16.39 -6.65
CA GLY A 272 -8.64 -17.04 -7.96
C GLY A 272 -8.08 -16.19 -9.11
N ILE A 273 -7.08 -15.36 -8.84
CA ILE A 273 -6.44 -14.52 -9.85
C ILE A 273 -5.34 -15.34 -10.54
N ASP A 274 -5.63 -15.85 -11.72
CA ASP A 274 -4.64 -16.61 -12.51
C ASP A 274 -3.67 -15.71 -13.30
N LEU A 275 -3.81 -14.39 -13.20
CA LEU A 275 -2.99 -13.42 -13.91
C LEU A 275 -1.79 -12.96 -13.08
N ASN A 276 -0.73 -12.52 -13.76
CA ASN A 276 0.37 -11.83 -13.11
C ASN A 276 -0.11 -10.45 -12.64
N VAL A 277 -0.07 -10.21 -11.33
CA VAL A 277 -0.56 -8.97 -10.72
C VAL A 277 0.21 -7.75 -11.24
N ARG A 278 1.51 -7.89 -11.55
CA ARG A 278 2.30 -6.79 -12.10
C ARG A 278 1.84 -6.40 -13.49
N ASP A 279 1.59 -7.39 -14.34
CA ASP A 279 1.15 -7.17 -15.72
C ASP A 279 -0.25 -6.54 -15.73
N LEU A 280 -1.13 -6.98 -14.82
CA LEU A 280 -2.44 -6.37 -14.58
C LEU A 280 -2.34 -4.86 -14.31
N PHE A 281 -1.37 -4.42 -13.50
CA PHE A 281 -1.18 -2.99 -13.24
C PHE A 281 -0.67 -2.21 -14.44
N LEU A 282 0.20 -2.83 -15.25
CA LEU A 282 0.77 -2.20 -16.44
C LEU A 282 -0.24 -2.10 -17.58
N ASP A 283 -1.15 -3.08 -17.70
CA ASP A 283 -2.22 -3.10 -18.70
C ASP A 283 -3.33 -2.08 -18.39
N HIS A 284 -3.46 -1.68 -17.12
CA HIS A 284 -4.52 -0.78 -16.63
C HIS A 284 -4.01 0.53 -16.00
N PRO A 285 -3.19 1.32 -16.72
CA PRO A 285 -2.53 2.51 -16.17
C PRO A 285 -3.47 3.67 -15.90
N GLY A 286 -4.74 3.61 -16.34
CA GLY A 286 -5.76 4.62 -16.04
C GLY A 286 -6.43 4.43 -14.69
N MET A 287 -6.39 3.22 -14.13
CA MET A 287 -6.91 2.92 -12.78
C MET A 287 -5.78 2.87 -11.77
N PHE A 288 -4.64 2.30 -12.15
CA PHE A 288 -3.51 2.06 -11.25
C PHE A 288 -2.30 2.90 -11.63
N TYR A 289 -1.58 3.36 -10.61
CA TYR A 289 -0.25 3.93 -10.75
C TYR A 289 0.76 2.99 -10.12
N LEU A 290 1.69 2.46 -10.91
CA LEU A 290 2.78 1.61 -10.43
C LEU A 290 4.05 2.43 -10.26
N SER A 291 4.48 2.60 -9.01
CA SER A 291 5.79 3.17 -8.69
C SER A 291 6.83 2.05 -8.66
N THR A 292 7.77 2.08 -9.61
CA THR A 292 8.95 1.21 -9.66
C THR A 292 10.18 1.84 -8.99
N LYS A 293 10.03 2.98 -8.32
CA LYS A 293 11.16 3.69 -7.70
C LYS A 293 11.72 2.91 -6.50
N GLY A 294 12.93 2.37 -6.66
CA GLY A 294 13.66 1.63 -5.62
C GLY A 294 13.52 0.12 -5.77
N LYS A 295 13.76 -0.64 -4.70
CA LYS A 295 13.69 -2.12 -4.72
C LYS A 295 12.26 -2.67 -4.59
N ARG A 296 11.32 -1.86 -4.08
CA ARG A 296 9.93 -2.27 -3.85
C ARG A 296 9.02 -1.58 -4.84
N HIS A 297 8.14 -2.35 -5.46
CA HIS A 297 7.11 -1.81 -6.33
C HIS A 297 5.84 -1.57 -5.54
N THR A 298 5.33 -0.34 -5.59
CA THR A 298 4.13 0.08 -4.87
C THR A 298 3.07 0.50 -5.87
N VAL A 299 1.86 0.00 -5.71
CA VAL A 299 0.71 0.35 -6.55
C VAL A 299 -0.22 1.27 -5.78
N PHE A 300 -0.72 2.30 -6.47
CA PHE A 300 -1.67 3.27 -5.95
C PHE A 300 -2.94 3.23 -6.80
N LEU A 301 -4.10 3.33 -6.16
CA LEU A 301 -5.39 3.49 -6.83
C LEU A 301 -5.56 4.96 -7.22
N ARG A 302 -5.50 5.27 -8.52
CA ARG A 302 -5.42 6.67 -9.01
C ARG A 302 -6.61 7.51 -8.62
N GLU A 303 -7.80 6.93 -8.68
CA GLU A 303 -9.04 7.65 -8.37
C GLU A 303 -9.13 8.12 -6.93
N GLY A 304 -8.32 7.57 -6.02
CA GLY A 304 -8.27 7.96 -4.62
C GLY A 304 -7.39 9.18 -4.35
N TYR A 305 -6.63 9.66 -5.34
CA TYR A 305 -5.60 10.66 -5.14
C TYR A 305 -5.80 11.90 -6.01
N GLU A 306 -5.58 13.06 -5.40
CA GLU A 306 -5.48 14.34 -6.09
C GLU A 306 -4.25 15.10 -5.56
N ARG A 307 -3.41 15.59 -6.48
CA ARG A 307 -2.18 16.36 -6.16
C ARG A 307 -1.25 15.67 -5.14
N GLY A 308 -1.27 14.34 -5.08
CA GLY A 308 -0.44 13.55 -4.16
C GLY A 308 -1.01 13.37 -2.75
N CYS A 309 -2.25 13.79 -2.51
CA CYS A 309 -2.99 13.58 -1.28
C CYS A 309 -4.23 12.70 -1.53
N LEU A 310 -4.71 12.03 -0.49
CA LEU A 310 -5.94 11.25 -0.55
C LEU A 310 -7.14 12.21 -0.65
N ILE A 311 -8.07 11.95 -1.59
CA ILE A 311 -9.25 12.78 -1.81
C ILE A 311 -10.20 12.69 -0.60
N GLU A 312 -10.37 11.50 -0.06
CA GLU A 312 -11.19 11.21 1.12
C GLU A 312 -10.28 10.76 2.26
N PRO A 313 -9.73 11.71 3.06
CA PRO A 313 -8.84 11.37 4.15
C PRO A 313 -9.59 10.64 5.27
N ASN A 314 -8.95 9.65 5.88
CA ASN A 314 -9.42 8.99 7.10
C ASN A 314 -8.52 9.35 8.29
N PRO A 315 -8.98 9.16 9.54
CA PRO A 315 -8.23 9.56 10.73
C PRO A 315 -6.80 9.00 10.79
N VAL A 316 -6.62 7.72 10.44
CA VAL A 316 -5.32 7.06 10.44
C VAL A 316 -4.37 7.70 9.41
N TYR A 317 -4.86 7.95 8.19
CA TYR A 317 -4.09 8.64 7.15
C TYR A 317 -3.64 10.04 7.58
N VAL A 318 -4.53 10.81 8.22
CA VAL A 318 -4.21 12.18 8.68
C VAL A 318 -3.05 12.14 9.68
N VAL A 319 -3.05 11.18 10.61
CA VAL A 319 -1.96 11.04 11.58
C VAL A 319 -0.67 10.57 10.91
N ARG A 320 -0.72 9.55 10.03
CA ARG A 320 0.45 9.08 9.26
C ARG A 320 1.08 10.20 8.45
N ARG A 321 0.26 11.13 7.94
CA ARG A 321 0.75 12.28 7.20
C ARG A 321 1.59 13.21 8.06
N LYS A 322 1.24 13.43 9.33
CA LYS A 322 2.06 14.23 10.27
C LYS A 322 3.48 13.67 10.39
N LEU A 323 3.63 12.34 10.46
CA LEU A 323 4.95 11.70 10.49
C LEU A 323 5.70 11.93 9.18
N LEU A 324 5.04 11.76 8.03
CA LEU A 324 5.63 12.04 6.72
C LEU A 324 6.08 13.51 6.60
N ASP A 325 5.32 14.45 7.15
CA ASP A 325 5.69 15.87 7.13
C ASP A 325 6.97 16.11 7.96
N LEU A 326 7.17 15.42 9.09
CA LEU A 326 8.45 15.44 9.82
C LEU A 326 9.61 14.87 8.99
N VAL A 327 9.38 13.81 8.22
CA VAL A 327 10.38 13.23 7.30
C VAL A 327 10.71 14.18 6.15
N ILE A 328 9.71 14.88 5.62
CA ILE A 328 9.89 15.88 4.57
C ILE A 328 10.70 17.06 5.12
N LEU A 329 10.34 17.57 6.31
CA LEU A 329 11.09 18.64 6.95
C LEU A 329 12.55 18.24 7.17
N GLY A 330 12.81 17.03 7.68
CA GLY A 330 14.18 16.58 7.93
C GLY A 330 14.92 17.58 8.83
N ARG A 331 16.00 18.19 8.30
CA ARG A 331 16.73 19.27 8.97
C ARG A 331 16.29 20.70 8.60
N ARG A 332 15.37 20.87 7.66
CA ARG A 332 14.96 22.19 7.16
C ARG A 332 14.41 23.05 8.31
N GLY A 333 14.84 24.31 8.34
CA GLY A 333 14.41 25.30 9.34
C GLY A 333 14.97 25.07 10.75
N LEU A 334 16.04 24.28 10.91
CA LEU A 334 16.81 24.22 12.15
C LEU A 334 18.02 25.16 12.02
N ARG A 335 18.17 26.12 12.93
CA ARG A 335 19.39 26.93 13.00
C ARG A 335 20.50 26.07 13.59
N SER A 336 21.73 26.28 13.12
CA SER A 336 22.91 25.49 13.52
C SER A 336 23.25 25.56 15.02
N ASP A 337 22.62 26.47 15.77
CA ASP A 337 22.94 26.74 17.17
C ASP A 337 22.27 25.78 18.18
N ASP A 338 21.26 24.99 17.80
CA ASP A 338 20.55 24.09 18.73
C ASP A 338 21.25 22.73 18.97
N TYR A 339 22.41 22.48 18.34
CA TYR A 339 23.11 21.18 18.42
C TYR A 339 24.60 21.28 18.77
N LYS A 340 25.07 22.38 19.37
CA LYS A 340 26.44 22.42 19.91
C LYS A 340 26.52 21.68 21.25
N LEU A 341 26.46 20.35 21.18
CA LEU A 341 27.20 19.50 22.12
C LEU A 341 27.63 18.20 21.43
N SER A 342 28.96 18.07 21.32
CA SER A 342 29.79 16.91 20.94
C SER A 342 29.71 16.36 19.49
N SER A 343 30.55 16.92 18.63
CA SER A 343 31.79 16.26 18.16
C SER A 343 32.33 17.03 16.95
N SER A 344 33.46 17.70 17.15
CA SER A 344 34.32 18.21 16.09
C SER A 344 34.81 17.05 15.24
N GLU A 345 34.59 17.08 13.93
CA GLU A 345 35.56 16.67 12.89
C GLU A 345 34.93 16.78 11.48
N SER A 346 35.53 17.69 10.70
CA SER A 346 35.61 17.81 9.24
C SER A 346 34.35 17.63 8.38
N GLU A 347 33.90 18.78 7.87
CA GLU A 347 33.07 18.94 6.68
C GLU A 347 33.92 18.64 5.43
N GLU A 348 33.49 17.67 4.63
CA GLU A 348 33.62 17.74 3.17
C GLU A 348 32.21 17.54 2.60
N GLU A 349 31.70 18.61 1.99
CA GLU A 349 30.47 18.64 1.23
C GLU A 349 30.73 17.96 -0.12
N ASP A 350 30.04 16.85 -0.37
CA ASP A 350 29.82 16.35 -1.73
C ASP A 350 28.32 16.41 -2.03
N ASP A 351 28.00 17.42 -2.84
CA ASP A 351 26.69 17.77 -3.35
C ASP A 351 26.42 16.92 -4.61
N ASP A 352 25.95 15.68 -4.41
CA ASP A 352 25.64 14.75 -5.51
C ASP A 352 24.27 15.07 -6.12
N TYR A 353 24.20 16.18 -6.89
CA TYR A 353 23.16 16.44 -7.88
C TYR A 353 23.55 15.79 -9.21
N LEU A 354 23.33 14.48 -9.35
CA LEU A 354 23.34 13.86 -10.67
C LEU A 354 22.00 14.10 -11.37
N GLN A 355 22.05 15.11 -12.23
CA GLN A 355 21.15 15.39 -13.34
C GLN A 355 21.34 14.26 -14.38
N GLU A 356 20.52 13.22 -14.36
CA GLU A 356 20.43 12.32 -15.51
C GLU A 356 19.59 13.01 -16.59
N THR A 357 20.29 13.64 -17.51
CA THR A 357 19.79 14.12 -18.79
C THR A 357 19.27 12.96 -19.63
N GLU A 358 18.07 13.14 -20.16
CA GLU A 358 17.49 12.34 -21.24
C GLU A 358 18.47 12.22 -22.41
N ASN A 359 18.72 10.99 -22.87
CA ASN A 359 19.12 10.74 -24.25
C ASN A 359 18.08 9.81 -24.87
N ASP A 360 17.14 10.46 -25.57
CA ASP A 360 16.27 9.86 -26.56
C ASP A 360 17.11 9.57 -27.81
N GLN A 361 17.46 8.31 -28.05
CA GLN A 361 17.76 7.83 -29.39
C GLN A 361 16.91 6.61 -29.66
N GLY A 362 15.98 6.79 -30.59
CA GLY A 362 15.00 5.80 -30.97
C GLY A 362 15.61 4.58 -31.64
N GLU A 363 15.08 3.41 -31.30
CA GLU A 363 15.03 2.29 -32.22
C GLU A 363 13.59 1.87 -32.44
N SER A 364 13.15 2.18 -33.66
CA SER A 364 11.98 1.58 -34.28
C SER A 364 12.20 0.07 -34.37
N HIS A 365 11.39 -0.72 -33.68
CA HIS A 365 11.23 -2.13 -34.02
C HIS A 365 9.86 -2.38 -34.65
N ASN A 366 10.00 -2.62 -35.95
CA ASN A 366 9.00 -2.78 -36.97
C ASN A 366 8.32 -4.15 -36.81
N TYR A 367 7.01 -4.18 -36.99
CA TYR A 367 6.26 -5.42 -37.12
C TYR A 367 6.66 -6.13 -38.41
N ARG A 368 7.01 -7.42 -38.36
CA ARG A 368 6.89 -8.28 -39.54
C ARG A 368 6.48 -9.71 -39.17
N THR A 369 5.21 -9.95 -39.41
CA THR A 369 4.62 -11.21 -39.87
C THR A 369 5.53 -11.95 -40.83
N HIS A 370 5.78 -13.24 -40.61
CA HIS A 370 5.75 -14.23 -41.69
C HIS A 370 5.29 -15.58 -41.16
N LEU A 371 4.23 -16.04 -41.80
CA LEU A 371 3.61 -17.36 -41.75
C LEU A 371 4.17 -18.17 -42.93
N LEU A 372 4.22 -19.50 -42.77
CA LEU A 372 4.17 -20.58 -43.79
C LEU A 372 5.45 -21.36 -44.17
N VAL A 373 5.36 -22.66 -43.83
CA VAL A 373 5.49 -23.86 -44.69
C VAL A 373 6.89 -24.42 -45.01
N GLY A 374 7.11 -25.64 -44.52
CA GLY A 374 7.34 -26.82 -45.36
C GLY A 374 8.79 -27.23 -45.62
N ARG A 375 9.27 -28.23 -44.90
CA ARG A 375 9.46 -29.61 -45.40
C ARG A 375 9.80 -30.54 -44.25
#